data_AF-A0A1E5QPV9-F1
#
_entry.id   AF-A0A1E5QPV9-F1
#
_cell.length_a   1.000
_cell.length_b   1.000
_cell.length_c   1.000
_cell.angle_alpha   90.00
_cell.angle_beta   90.00
_cell.angle_gamma   90.00
#
_symmetry.space_group_name_H-M   'P 1'
#
loop_
_entity.id
_entity.type
_entity.pdbx_description
1 polymer ?
#
loop_
_entity_poly.entity_id
_entity_poly.type
_entity_poly.pdbx_seq_one_letter_code
_entity_poly.pdbx_strand_id
1 'polypeptide(L)'
;MTRMYDLFISGGPVMWPILGLSVATIACALERAWFWFQLLSKEDRIVHDVLEAARHSLPEAGAIAQQVADLPIGRFLLAPLLLKRPTPETFRLAMETAGDREFVQMRKGDKFLETAIAVAPLLGLLGTVTGLINTFANLNIGEGGTSAEATRAAAGIGEALLTTAAGMVVAIMALLIYRTLVTLQARQMDYFSEVGGELELIYRQIWYDT
;
A
#
# COMPACT_ATOMS: atom_id res chain seq x y z
N MET A 1 11.72 -0.04 -35.53
CA MET A 1 10.96 0.05 -34.26
C MET A 1 11.06 -1.31 -33.59
N THR A 2 12.05 -1.49 -32.71
CA THR A 2 12.13 -2.68 -31.86
C THR A 2 10.88 -2.70 -30.98
N ARG A 3 10.06 -3.75 -31.07
CA ARG A 3 8.83 -3.82 -30.27
C ARG A 3 9.24 -4.03 -28.81
N MET A 4 8.53 -3.43 -27.85
CA MET A 4 8.74 -3.71 -26.41
C MET A 4 8.76 -5.22 -26.10
N TYR A 5 8.06 -6.01 -26.91
CA TYR A 5 8.05 -7.46 -26.89
C TYR A 5 9.45 -8.07 -27.14
N ASP A 6 10.21 -7.52 -28.09
CA ASP A 6 11.55 -8.02 -28.44
C ASP A 6 12.53 -7.73 -27.29
N LEU A 7 12.44 -6.55 -26.66
CA LEU A 7 13.21 -6.22 -25.45
C LEU A 7 12.88 -7.16 -24.27
N PHE A 8 11.60 -7.50 -24.10
CA PHE A 8 11.15 -8.36 -23.00
C PHE A 8 11.70 -9.78 -23.12
N ILE A 9 11.64 -10.38 -24.33
CA ILE A 9 12.17 -11.72 -24.58
C ILE A 9 13.69 -11.74 -24.41
N SER A 10 14.36 -10.66 -24.78
CA SER A 10 15.82 -10.56 -24.70
C SER A 10 16.34 -10.54 -23.26
N GLY A 11 15.56 -10.09 -22.26
CA GLY A 11 15.98 -10.07 -20.85
C GLY A 11 16.02 -11.44 -20.15
N GLY A 12 15.69 -12.53 -20.87
CA GLY A 12 15.82 -13.89 -20.36
C GLY A 12 14.71 -14.33 -19.39
N PRO A 13 14.82 -15.53 -18.79
CA PRO A 13 13.74 -16.14 -18.02
C PRO A 13 13.36 -15.37 -16.75
N VAL A 14 14.29 -14.58 -16.19
CA VAL A 14 14.07 -13.77 -14.98
C VAL A 14 13.15 -12.57 -15.23
N MET A 15 12.89 -12.19 -16.49
CA MET A 15 11.91 -11.15 -16.82
C MET A 15 10.47 -11.54 -16.48
N TRP A 16 10.11 -12.83 -16.55
CA TRP A 16 8.76 -13.31 -16.22
C TRP A 16 8.36 -13.07 -14.76
N PRO A 17 9.16 -13.44 -13.74
CA PRO A 17 8.82 -13.12 -12.36
C PRO A 17 8.83 -11.60 -12.08
N ILE A 18 9.71 -10.82 -12.72
CA ILE A 18 9.69 -9.35 -12.60
C ILE A 18 8.38 -8.77 -13.16
N LEU A 19 7.90 -9.28 -14.31
CA LEU A 19 6.63 -8.88 -14.88
C LEU A 19 5.46 -9.22 -13.95
N GLY A 20 5.45 -10.43 -13.40
CA GLY A 20 4.43 -10.83 -12.41
C GLY A 20 4.40 -9.90 -11.20
N LEU A 21 5.57 -9.55 -10.67
CA LEU A 21 5.71 -8.62 -9.55
C LEU A 21 5.27 -7.19 -9.93
N SER A 22 5.52 -6.75 -11.16
CA SER A 22 5.06 -5.46 -11.68
C SER A 22 3.53 -5.38 -11.75
N VAL A 23 2.88 -6.40 -12.33
CA VAL A 23 1.42 -6.48 -12.42
C VAL A 23 0.80 -6.51 -11.03
N ALA A 24 1.35 -7.31 -10.12
CA ALA A 24 0.87 -7.38 -8.74
C ALA A 24 1.06 -6.05 -7.98
N THR A 25 2.17 -5.34 -8.21
CA THR A 25 2.40 -3.98 -7.68
C THR A 25 1.33 -3.00 -8.15
N ILE A 26 1.03 -2.98 -9.44
CA ILE A 26 0.01 -2.09 -10.01
C ILE A 26 -1.39 -2.47 -9.50
N ALA A 27 -1.72 -3.76 -9.45
CA ALA A 27 -3.01 -4.23 -8.93
C ALA A 27 -3.20 -3.80 -7.47
N CYS A 28 -2.18 -3.98 -6.63
CA CYS A 28 -2.19 -3.49 -5.24
C CYS A 28 -2.36 -1.96 -5.19
N ALA A 29 -1.66 -1.21 -6.06
CA ALA A 29 -1.78 0.24 -6.12
C ALA A 29 -3.21 0.70 -6.43
N LEU A 30 -3.86 0.07 -7.41
CA LEU A 30 -5.23 0.40 -7.81
C LEU A 30 -6.25 0.05 -6.71
N GLU A 31 -6.15 -1.14 -6.09
CA GLU A 31 -7.00 -1.52 -4.96
C GLU A 31 -6.90 -0.49 -3.82
N ARG A 32 -5.66 -0.09 -3.49
CA ARG A 32 -5.41 0.88 -2.41
C ARG A 32 -5.82 2.30 -2.77
N ALA A 33 -5.59 2.74 -3.99
CA ALA A 33 -6.03 4.05 -4.46
C ALA A 33 -7.56 4.18 -4.41
N TRP A 34 -8.28 3.13 -4.83
CA TRP A 34 -9.74 3.09 -4.74
C TRP A 34 -10.24 3.19 -3.29
N PHE A 35 -9.66 2.40 -2.38
CA PHE A 35 -9.98 2.45 -0.96
C PHE A 35 -9.81 3.87 -0.38
N TRP A 36 -8.64 4.50 -0.61
CA TRP A 36 -8.36 5.82 -0.07
C TRP A 36 -9.24 6.90 -0.69
N PHE A 37 -9.50 6.83 -2.00
CA PHE A 37 -10.42 7.75 -2.66
C PHE A 37 -11.84 7.67 -2.06
N GLN A 38 -12.33 6.46 -1.81
CA GLN A 38 -13.66 6.26 -1.20
C GLN A 38 -13.73 6.76 0.25
N LEU A 39 -12.68 6.54 1.05
CA LEU A 39 -12.59 7.00 2.44
C LEU A 39 -12.54 8.52 2.52
N LEU A 40 -11.55 9.15 1.89
CA LEU A 40 -11.29 10.59 1.98
C LEU A 40 -12.42 11.44 1.36
N SER A 41 -13.18 10.91 0.40
CA SER A 41 -14.26 11.67 -0.25
C SER A 41 -15.54 11.78 0.59
N LYS A 42 -15.69 10.96 1.63
CA LYS A 42 -16.96 10.85 2.39
C LYS A 42 -16.81 11.15 3.88
N GLU A 43 -15.59 11.14 4.40
CA GLU A 43 -15.34 11.19 5.84
C GLU A 43 -15.83 12.47 6.53
N ASP A 44 -15.56 13.65 5.97
CA ASP A 44 -15.89 14.93 6.62
C ASP A 44 -17.40 15.07 6.88
N ARG A 45 -18.22 14.67 5.90
CA ARG A 45 -19.67 14.71 6.05
C ARG A 45 -20.14 13.74 7.14
N ILE A 46 -19.59 12.52 7.15
CA ILE A 46 -19.95 11.49 8.12
C ILE A 46 -19.59 11.93 9.54
N VAL A 47 -18.39 12.47 9.72
CA VAL A 47 -17.92 12.97 10.99
C VAL A 47 -18.83 14.09 11.48
N HIS A 48 -19.14 15.05 10.61
CA HIS A 48 -20.03 16.16 10.94
C HIS A 48 -21.42 15.66 11.39
N ASP A 49 -22.06 14.80 10.59
CA ASP A 49 -23.40 14.27 10.86
C ASP A 49 -23.45 13.50 12.21
N VAL A 50 -22.42 12.69 12.50
CA VAL A 50 -22.34 11.90 13.73
C VAL A 50 -22.06 12.77 14.96
N LEU A 51 -21.11 13.70 14.86
CA LEU A 51 -20.77 14.59 15.98
C LEU A 51 -21.90 15.56 16.30
N GLU A 52 -22.59 16.10 15.28
CA GLU A 52 -23.75 16.97 15.49
C GLU A 52 -24.91 16.23 16.17
N ALA A 53 -25.21 15.00 15.72
CA ALA A 53 -26.21 14.17 16.37
C ALA A 53 -25.79 13.79 17.81
N ALA A 54 -24.51 13.53 18.05
CA ALA A 54 -24.01 13.13 19.37
C ALA A 54 -24.21 14.22 20.44
N ARG A 55 -24.18 15.51 20.04
CA ARG A 55 -24.45 16.65 20.93
C ARG A 55 -25.88 16.67 21.48
N HIS A 56 -26.82 16.05 20.76
CA HIS A 56 -28.24 16.04 21.11
C HIS A 56 -28.69 14.67 21.63
N SER A 57 -28.22 13.59 21.02
CA SER A 57 -28.67 12.22 21.27
C SER A 57 -27.60 11.20 20.84
N LEU A 58 -26.94 10.56 21.81
CA LEU A 58 -25.99 9.47 21.55
C LEU A 58 -26.62 8.28 20.78
N PRO A 59 -27.88 7.87 21.05
CA PRO A 59 -28.53 6.83 20.24
C PRO A 59 -28.70 7.20 18.77
N GLU A 60 -29.00 8.48 18.48
CA GLU A 60 -29.15 8.98 17.11
C GLU A 60 -27.81 9.00 16.37
N ALA A 61 -26.75 9.48 17.04
CA ALA A 61 -25.38 9.41 16.53
C ALA A 61 -24.97 7.97 16.19
N GLY A 62 -25.32 7.01 17.07
CA GLY A 62 -25.08 5.59 16.84
C GLY A 62 -25.81 5.05 15.62
N ALA A 63 -27.07 5.47 15.40
CA ALA A 63 -27.84 5.07 14.24
C ALA A 63 -27.25 5.62 12.92
N ILE A 64 -26.78 6.87 12.91
CA ILE A 64 -26.10 7.47 11.75
C ILE A 64 -24.79 6.74 11.49
N ALA A 65 -23.95 6.55 12.51
CA ALA A 65 -22.68 5.83 12.38
C ALA A 65 -22.87 4.38 11.88
N GLN A 66 -23.98 3.73 12.26
CA GLN A 66 -24.33 2.39 11.80
C GLN A 66 -24.66 2.33 10.31
N GLN A 67 -25.27 3.37 9.74
CA GLN A 67 -25.58 3.42 8.30
C GLN A 67 -24.33 3.52 7.41
N VAL A 68 -23.21 3.95 7.98
CA VAL A 68 -21.93 4.17 7.28
C VAL A 68 -20.82 3.26 7.80
N ALA A 69 -21.18 2.14 8.44
CA ALA A 69 -20.25 1.14 8.97
C ALA A 69 -19.48 0.36 7.87
N ASP A 70 -19.77 0.61 6.59
CA ASP A 70 -18.94 0.16 5.47
C ASP A 70 -17.57 0.86 5.45
N LEU A 71 -17.53 2.11 5.94
CA LEU A 71 -16.33 2.94 6.00
C LEU A 71 -15.59 2.81 7.35
N PRO A 72 -14.25 2.87 7.35
CA PRO A 72 -13.42 2.88 8.56
C PRO A 72 -13.85 3.91 9.61
N ILE A 73 -14.08 5.16 9.20
CA ILE A 73 -14.49 6.24 10.11
C ILE A 73 -15.85 5.95 10.76
N GLY A 74 -16.79 5.37 10.02
CA GLY A 74 -18.10 4.97 10.56
C GLY A 74 -17.97 3.89 11.63
N ARG A 75 -17.15 2.85 11.37
CA ARG A 75 -16.89 1.79 12.37
C ARG A 75 -16.17 2.31 13.60
N PHE A 76 -15.22 3.24 13.40
CA PHE A 76 -14.51 3.91 14.48
C PHE A 76 -15.47 4.66 15.41
N LEU A 77 -16.33 5.54 14.86
CA LEU A 77 -17.28 6.32 15.66
C LEU A 77 -18.42 5.47 16.25
N LEU A 78 -18.84 4.40 15.57
CA LEU A 78 -19.90 3.52 16.03
C LEU A 78 -19.48 2.71 17.28
N ALA A 79 -18.21 2.31 17.36
CA ALA A 79 -17.72 1.39 18.38
C ALA A 79 -18.08 1.77 19.83
N PRO A 80 -17.82 3.00 20.32
CA PRO A 80 -18.20 3.37 21.68
C PRO A 80 -19.71 3.62 21.82
N LEU A 81 -20.41 4.01 20.75
CA LEU A 81 -21.85 4.32 20.75
C LEU A 81 -22.73 3.07 20.89
N LEU A 82 -22.19 1.88 20.61
CA LEU A 82 -22.87 0.59 20.84
C LEU A 82 -22.89 0.17 22.32
N LEU A 83 -22.08 0.81 23.18
CA LEU A 83 -21.99 0.45 24.59
C LEU A 83 -23.18 1.00 25.37
N LYS A 84 -23.67 0.21 26.34
CA LYS A 84 -24.75 0.62 27.24
C LYS A 84 -24.17 1.33 28.47
N ARG A 85 -24.32 2.66 28.54
CA ARG A 85 -23.85 3.50 29.66
C ARG A 85 -22.39 3.20 30.10
N PRO A 86 -21.41 3.23 29.18
CA PRO A 86 -20.02 3.00 29.53
C PRO A 86 -19.48 4.10 30.45
N THR A 87 -18.46 3.80 31.28
CA THR A 87 -17.71 4.90 31.92
C THR A 87 -16.93 5.68 30.85
N PRO A 88 -16.54 6.95 31.07
CA PRO A 88 -15.71 7.70 30.13
C PRO A 88 -14.43 6.96 29.72
N GLU A 89 -13.79 6.23 30.65
CA GLU A 89 -12.62 5.42 30.36
C GLU A 89 -12.93 4.25 29.43
N THR A 90 -14.08 3.60 29.63
CA THR A 90 -14.54 2.49 28.78
C THR A 90 -14.91 2.99 27.38
N PHE A 91 -15.50 4.18 27.29
CA PHE A 91 -15.82 4.85 26.02
C PHE A 91 -14.53 5.16 25.24
N ARG A 92 -13.54 5.78 25.88
CA ARG A 92 -12.23 6.05 25.28
C ARG A 92 -11.52 4.77 24.86
N LEU A 93 -11.52 3.73 25.70
CA LEU A 93 -10.90 2.45 25.38
C LEU A 93 -11.53 1.80 24.13
N ALA A 94 -12.85 1.89 23.97
CA ALA A 94 -13.54 1.37 22.79
C ALA A 94 -13.14 2.15 21.52
N MET A 95 -12.97 3.47 21.61
CA MET A 95 -12.46 4.30 20.53
C MET A 95 -11.02 3.93 20.16
N GLU A 96 -10.11 3.84 21.13
CA GLU A 96 -8.72 3.45 20.90
C GLU A 96 -8.62 2.08 20.24
N THR A 97 -9.37 1.10 20.75
CA THR A 97 -9.41 -0.26 20.20
C THR A 97 -9.94 -0.28 18.76
N ALA A 98 -10.97 0.52 18.46
CA ALA A 98 -11.50 0.64 17.12
C ALA A 98 -10.51 1.33 16.17
N GLY A 99 -9.85 2.39 16.64
CA GLY A 99 -8.80 3.10 15.90
C GLY A 99 -7.66 2.17 15.50
N ASP A 100 -7.12 1.41 16.45
CA ASP A 100 -6.07 0.41 16.19
C ASP A 100 -6.50 -0.64 15.17
N ARG A 101 -7.74 -1.14 15.29
CA ARG A 101 -8.28 -2.14 14.36
C ARG A 101 -8.41 -1.60 12.95
N GLU A 102 -8.92 -0.37 12.78
CA GLU A 102 -9.06 0.25 11.48
C GLU A 102 -7.70 0.64 10.89
N PHE A 103 -6.73 1.05 11.71
CA PHE A 103 -5.36 1.29 11.28
C PHE A 103 -4.71 0.04 10.68
N VAL A 104 -4.91 -1.14 11.30
CA VAL A 104 -4.46 -2.43 10.73
C VAL A 104 -5.08 -2.69 9.35
N GLN A 105 -6.35 -2.32 9.13
CA GLN A 105 -7.01 -2.46 7.82
C GLN A 105 -6.45 -1.48 6.77
N MET A 106 -6.10 -0.26 7.18
CA MET A 106 -5.48 0.74 6.30
C MET A 106 -4.07 0.34 5.83
N ARG A 107 -3.39 -0.52 6.61
CA ARG A 107 -2.08 -1.11 6.31
C ARG A 107 -2.12 -2.34 5.40
N LYS A 108 -3.30 -2.74 4.93
CA LYS A 108 -3.41 -3.83 3.96
C LYS A 108 -2.62 -3.48 2.69
N GLY A 109 -1.76 -4.39 2.25
CA GLY A 109 -0.88 -4.20 1.08
C GLY A 109 0.53 -3.73 1.40
N ASP A 110 0.78 -3.13 2.59
CA ASP A 110 2.10 -2.63 2.98
C ASP A 110 3.19 -3.69 2.85
N LYS A 111 2.98 -4.85 3.48
CA LYS A 111 3.94 -5.97 3.46
C LYS A 111 4.27 -6.45 2.06
N PHE A 112 3.27 -6.43 1.16
CA PHE A 112 3.47 -6.83 -0.22
C PHE A 112 4.33 -5.80 -0.96
N LEU A 113 4.03 -4.51 -0.82
CA LEU A 113 4.82 -3.44 -1.44
C LEU A 113 6.25 -3.41 -0.88
N GLU A 114 6.44 -3.55 0.43
CA GLU A 114 7.75 -3.71 1.07
C GLU A 114 8.54 -4.88 0.48
N THR A 115 7.88 -6.02 0.28
CA THR A 115 8.48 -7.19 -0.35
C THR A 115 8.84 -6.89 -1.81
N ALA A 116 7.97 -6.23 -2.57
CA ALA A 116 8.24 -5.87 -3.96
C ALA A 116 9.44 -4.90 -4.09
N ILE A 117 9.54 -3.92 -3.18
CA ILE A 117 10.67 -2.98 -3.09
C ILE A 117 11.99 -3.74 -2.87
N ALA A 118 11.99 -4.74 -1.99
CA ALA A 118 13.19 -5.51 -1.67
C ALA A 118 13.54 -6.57 -2.73
N VAL A 119 12.54 -7.28 -3.28
CA VAL A 119 12.75 -8.45 -4.13
C VAL A 119 12.94 -8.08 -5.60
N ALA A 120 12.26 -7.06 -6.12
CA ALA A 120 12.37 -6.69 -7.54
C ALA A 120 13.81 -6.37 -7.99
N PRO A 121 14.61 -5.61 -7.23
CA PRO A 121 16.01 -5.31 -7.60
C PRO A 121 16.90 -6.56 -7.52
N LEU A 122 16.65 -7.44 -6.54
CA LEU A 122 17.38 -8.70 -6.39
C LEU A 122 17.12 -9.65 -7.56
N LEU A 123 15.86 -9.71 -8.03
CA LEU A 123 15.53 -10.43 -9.27
C LEU A 123 16.22 -9.81 -10.48
N GLY A 124 16.26 -8.48 -10.57
CA GLY A 124 17.01 -7.78 -11.61
C GLY A 124 18.50 -8.17 -11.63
N LEU A 125 19.14 -8.09 -10.47
CA LEU A 125 20.55 -8.46 -10.28
C LEU A 125 20.80 -9.93 -10.64
N LEU A 126 19.91 -10.84 -10.22
CA LEU A 126 19.97 -12.26 -10.58
C LEU A 126 19.92 -12.45 -12.11
N GLY A 127 19.05 -11.70 -12.79
CA GLY A 127 18.99 -11.65 -14.24
C GLY A 127 20.32 -11.23 -14.87
N THR A 128 20.97 -10.21 -14.33
CA THR A 128 22.29 -9.80 -14.81
C THR A 128 23.35 -10.87 -14.57
N VAL A 129 23.41 -11.45 -13.37
CA VAL A 129 24.40 -12.49 -13.04
C VAL A 129 24.23 -13.71 -13.96
N THR A 130 23.01 -14.19 -14.16
CA THR A 130 22.73 -15.33 -15.04
C THR A 130 23.00 -15.01 -16.51
N GLY A 131 22.66 -13.80 -16.98
CA GLY A 131 22.96 -13.35 -18.34
C GLY A 131 24.47 -13.24 -18.61
N LEU A 132 25.24 -12.73 -17.65
CA LEU A 132 26.70 -12.68 -17.75
C LEU A 132 27.33 -14.08 -17.76
N ILE A 133 26.89 -15.00 -16.89
CA ILE A 133 27.36 -16.40 -16.89
C ILE A 133 27.16 -17.03 -18.27
N ASN A 134 25.97 -16.90 -18.85
CA ASN A 134 25.68 -17.44 -20.18
C ASN A 134 26.51 -16.78 -21.28
N THR A 135 26.71 -15.46 -21.18
CA THR A 135 27.54 -14.71 -22.14
C THR A 135 28.98 -15.20 -22.15
N PHE A 136 29.59 -15.38 -20.97
CA PHE A 136 30.96 -15.85 -20.87
C PHE A 136 31.12 -17.34 -21.19
N ALA A 137 30.13 -18.18 -20.90
CA ALA A 137 30.16 -19.61 -21.26
C ALA A 137 30.16 -19.84 -22.78
N ASN A 138 29.56 -18.93 -23.55
CA ASN A 138 29.47 -19.01 -25.01
C ASN A 138 30.67 -18.37 -25.75
N LEU A 139 31.63 -17.80 -25.01
CA LEU A 139 32.87 -17.28 -25.58
C LEU A 139 33.90 -18.41 -25.64
N ASN A 140 34.37 -18.76 -26.84
CA ASN A 140 35.51 -19.64 -27.03
C ASN A 140 36.80 -18.87 -26.72
N ILE A 141 37.24 -18.88 -25.46
CA ILE A 141 38.40 -18.13 -24.98
C ILE A 141 39.74 -18.73 -25.49
N GLY A 142 39.73 -19.90 -26.14
CA GLY A 142 40.94 -20.64 -26.53
C GLY A 142 41.51 -20.37 -27.93
N GLU A 143 40.74 -19.85 -28.88
CA GLU A 143 41.14 -19.79 -30.30
C GLU A 143 40.85 -18.41 -30.92
N GLY A 144 41.72 -17.42 -30.65
CA GLY A 144 41.74 -16.14 -31.40
C GLY A 144 40.38 -15.50 -31.66
N GLY A 145 39.73 -14.99 -30.61
CA GLY A 145 38.35 -14.50 -30.64
C GLY A 145 38.05 -13.56 -31.82
N THR A 146 36.98 -13.86 -32.54
CA THR A 146 36.53 -13.08 -33.70
C THR A 146 35.77 -11.82 -33.28
N SER A 147 35.75 -10.78 -34.13
CA SER A 147 34.91 -9.59 -33.90
C SER A 147 33.41 -9.92 -33.75
N ALA A 148 32.96 -11.03 -34.36
CA ALA A 148 31.59 -11.53 -34.24
C ALA A 148 31.27 -12.10 -32.85
N GLU A 149 32.24 -12.69 -32.15
CA GLU A 149 32.07 -13.18 -30.77
C GLU A 149 32.06 -12.03 -29.77
N ALA A 150 32.93 -11.04 -29.95
CA ALA A 150 32.91 -9.80 -29.16
C ALA A 150 31.56 -9.08 -29.27
N THR A 151 30.99 -9.02 -30.48
CA THR A 151 29.67 -8.42 -30.73
C THR A 151 28.55 -9.19 -30.03
N ARG A 152 28.57 -10.52 -30.09
CA ARG A 152 27.58 -11.37 -29.39
C ARG A 152 27.68 -11.23 -27.87
N ALA A 153 28.89 -11.14 -27.32
CA ALA A 153 29.06 -10.91 -25.91
C ALA A 153 28.57 -9.54 -25.46
N ALA A 154 28.84 -8.48 -26.23
CA ALA A 154 28.32 -7.15 -25.95
C ALA A 154 26.77 -7.13 -25.94
N ALA A 155 26.13 -7.85 -26.86
CA ALA A 155 24.68 -7.99 -26.89
C ALA A 155 24.14 -8.71 -25.63
N GLY A 156 24.72 -9.86 -25.25
CA GLY A 156 24.32 -10.61 -24.06
C GLY A 156 24.51 -9.84 -22.74
N ILE A 157 25.56 -9.02 -22.65
CA ILE A 157 25.74 -8.10 -21.51
C ILE A 157 24.63 -7.04 -21.49
N GLY A 158 24.29 -6.47 -22.64
CA GLY A 158 23.21 -5.47 -22.76
C GLY A 158 21.85 -6.04 -22.33
N GLU A 159 21.55 -7.27 -22.73
CA GLU A 159 20.36 -8.02 -22.30
C GLU A 159 20.34 -8.21 -20.78
N ALA A 160 21.47 -8.61 -20.20
CA ALA A 160 21.61 -8.82 -18.77
C ALA A 160 21.33 -7.54 -17.97
N LEU A 161 21.81 -6.38 -18.46
CA LEU A 161 21.61 -5.07 -17.83
C LEU A 161 20.15 -4.59 -17.92
N LEU A 162 19.44 -4.94 -19.00
CA LEU A 162 18.03 -4.59 -19.16
C LEU A 162 17.16 -5.20 -18.05
N THR A 163 17.44 -6.44 -17.64
CA THR A 163 16.72 -7.12 -16.57
C THR A 163 16.91 -6.45 -15.22
N THR A 164 18.12 -5.94 -14.94
CA THR A 164 18.38 -5.11 -13.75
C THR A 164 17.60 -3.79 -13.79
N ALA A 165 17.62 -3.10 -14.94
CA ALA A 165 16.85 -1.87 -15.10
C ALA A 165 15.35 -2.10 -14.86
N ALA A 166 14.78 -3.19 -15.39
CA ALA A 166 13.38 -3.56 -15.18
C ALA A 166 13.07 -3.80 -13.69
N GLY A 167 13.90 -4.57 -12.98
CA GLY A 167 13.75 -4.82 -11.54
C GLY A 167 13.78 -3.55 -10.70
N MET A 168 14.69 -2.61 -11.03
CA MET A 168 14.78 -1.32 -10.35
C MET A 168 13.53 -0.45 -10.60
N VAL A 169 13.03 -0.39 -11.83
CA VAL A 169 11.83 0.39 -12.16
C VAL A 169 10.63 -0.10 -11.34
N VAL A 170 10.44 -1.42 -11.23
CA VAL A 170 9.35 -1.99 -10.42
C VAL A 170 9.50 -1.63 -8.94
N ALA A 171 10.71 -1.73 -8.38
CA ALA A 171 10.97 -1.34 -6.99
C ALA A 171 10.73 0.14 -6.72
N ILE A 172 11.16 1.03 -7.62
CA ILE A 172 10.95 2.47 -7.49
C ILE A 172 9.44 2.78 -7.48
N MET A 173 8.68 2.17 -8.39
CA MET A 173 7.23 2.35 -8.44
C MET A 173 6.57 1.85 -7.14
N ALA A 174 6.91 0.64 -6.69
CA ALA A 174 6.41 0.09 -5.43
C ALA A 174 6.74 1.00 -4.23
N LEU A 175 7.95 1.57 -4.20
CA LEU A 175 8.40 2.49 -3.14
C LEU A 175 7.59 3.78 -3.11
N LEU A 176 7.35 4.39 -4.28
CA LEU A 176 6.55 5.62 -4.36
C LEU A 176 5.14 5.37 -3.84
N ILE A 177 4.50 4.29 -4.29
CA ILE A 177 3.16 3.89 -3.84
C ILE A 177 3.15 3.67 -2.32
N TYR A 178 4.07 2.84 -1.81
CA TYR A 178 4.19 2.56 -0.39
C TYR A 178 4.36 3.82 0.46
N ARG A 179 5.24 4.74 0.04
CA ARG A 179 5.47 6.00 0.75
C ARG A 179 4.23 6.87 0.78
N THR A 180 3.50 6.98 -0.32
CA THR A 180 2.22 7.70 -0.36
C THR A 180 1.20 7.07 0.60
N LEU A 181 1.10 5.74 0.64
CA LEU A 181 0.19 5.05 1.54
C LEU A 181 0.53 5.30 3.01
N VAL A 182 1.82 5.22 3.39
CA VAL A 182 2.27 5.51 4.76
C VAL A 182 1.93 6.95 5.17
N THR A 183 2.10 7.93 4.27
CA THR A 183 1.71 9.32 4.56
C THR A 183 0.21 9.48 4.75
N LEU A 184 -0.61 8.81 3.94
CA LEU A 184 -2.06 8.84 4.10
C LEU A 184 -2.51 8.16 5.40
N GLN A 185 -1.91 7.02 5.75
CA GLN A 185 -2.17 6.32 7.01
C GLN A 185 -1.87 7.20 8.23
N ALA A 186 -0.76 7.92 8.23
CA ALA A 186 -0.39 8.82 9.32
C ALA A 186 -1.41 9.96 9.47
N ARG A 187 -1.75 10.64 8.37
CA ARG A 187 -2.76 11.72 8.37
C ARG A 187 -4.12 11.22 8.86
N GLN A 188 -4.50 10.01 8.47
CA GLN A 188 -5.77 9.42 8.88
C GLN A 188 -5.80 9.12 10.38
N MET A 189 -4.67 8.67 10.95
CA MET A 189 -4.56 8.41 12.39
C MET A 189 -4.68 9.71 13.19
N ASP A 190 -4.03 10.78 12.73
CA ASP A 190 -4.16 12.10 13.35
C ASP A 190 -5.61 12.59 13.31
N TYR A 191 -6.29 12.44 12.17
CA TYR A 191 -7.70 12.79 12.01
C TYR A 191 -8.62 11.96 12.93
N PHE A 192 -8.39 10.65 13.03
CA PHE A 192 -9.15 9.79 13.96
C PHE A 192 -8.96 10.23 15.41
N SER A 193 -7.75 10.62 15.81
CA SER A 193 -7.47 11.12 17.16
C SER A 193 -8.19 12.44 17.45
N GLU A 194 -8.23 13.36 16.48
CA GLU A 194 -8.93 14.65 16.61
C GLU A 194 -10.44 14.45 16.78
N VAL A 195 -11.06 13.72 15.84
CA VAL A 195 -12.50 13.43 15.87
C VAL A 195 -12.89 12.60 17.10
N GLY A 196 -12.06 11.63 17.46
CA GLY A 196 -12.29 10.80 18.64
C GLY A 196 -12.25 11.59 19.94
N GLY A 197 -11.34 12.57 20.03
CA GLY A 197 -11.29 13.52 21.14
C GLY A 197 -12.55 14.37 21.24
N GLU A 198 -13.06 14.89 20.12
CA GLU A 198 -14.32 15.64 20.11
C GLU A 198 -15.50 14.80 20.59
N LEU A 199 -15.63 13.56 20.10
CA LEU A 199 -16.70 12.66 20.51
C LEU A 199 -16.60 12.30 22.01
N GLU A 200 -15.39 12.05 22.51
CA GLU A 200 -15.15 11.79 23.93
C GLU A 200 -15.53 12.99 24.80
N LEU A 201 -15.20 14.22 24.37
CA LEU A 201 -15.57 15.44 25.08
C LEU A 201 -17.09 15.62 25.15
N ILE A 202 -17.79 15.39 24.05
CA ILE A 202 -19.27 15.40 24.01
C ILE A 202 -19.82 14.37 24.99
N TYR A 203 -19.30 13.14 24.97
CA TYR A 203 -19.73 12.07 25.87
C TYR A 203 -19.51 12.43 27.35
N ARG A 204 -18.35 13.00 27.70
CA ARG A 204 -18.03 13.41 29.07
C ARG A 204 -18.97 14.50 29.57
N GLN A 205 -19.32 15.49 28.74
CA GLN A 205 -20.29 16.52 29.12
C GLN A 205 -21.64 15.90 29.49
N ILE A 206 -22.17 15.03 28.62
CA ILE A 206 -23.44 14.33 28.85
C ILE A 206 -23.38 13.48 30.12
N TRP A 207 -22.25 12.81 30.37
CA TRP A 207 -22.06 11.97 31.55
C TRP A 207 -22.04 12.76 32.86
N TYR A 208 -21.45 13.96 32.88
CA TYR A 208 -21.43 14.82 34.08
C TYR A 208 -22.76 15.53 34.35
N ASP A 209 -23.56 15.75 33.30
CA ASP A 209 -24.88 16.39 33.41
C ASP A 209 -26.01 15.41 33.82
N THR A 210 -25.73 14.10 33.87
CA THR A 210 -26.68 13.02 34.23
C THR A 210 -26.46 12.51 35.65
#